data_AF-A0A2V3IF34-F1
#
_entry.id   AF-A0A2V3IF34-F1
#
_cell.length_a   1.000
_cell.length_b   1.000
_cell.length_c   1.000
_cell.angle_alpha   90.00
_cell.angle_beta   90.00
_cell.angle_gamma   90.00
#
_symmetry.space_group_name_H-M   'P 1'
#
loop_
_entity.id
_entity.type
_entity.pdbx_description
1 polymer ?
#
loop_
_entity_poly.entity_id
_entity_poly.type
_entity_poly.pdbx_seq_one_letter_code
_entity_poly.pdbx_strand_id
1 'polypeptide(L)'
;MRRTGAIGEYVIVFEQPEHKIVHMACDGGRVTTTLVIVDTETGMPRVREKHVKKVLKGLMGWKDLLQEGLIECLDVNEENNTFIATYEKDIEHGKTTHLQIAPWTILGICAGLIPYPNRNQSPRNTYQCDMGKQAIVAIAYNQHMRTDNLLYLLSYTERPLVQTKQIPIVGFERLPGGQNASSMVMS
;
A
#
# COMPACT_ATOMS: atom_id res chain seq x y z
N MET A 1 -21.17 11.44 -10.93
CA MET A 1 -22.02 10.32 -10.48
C MET A 1 -21.27 9.32 -9.61
N ARG A 2 -20.10 8.80 -10.01
CA ARG A 2 -19.28 7.90 -9.16
C ARG A 2 -18.84 8.56 -7.85
N ARG A 3 -18.22 9.74 -7.92
CA ARG A 3 -17.73 10.51 -6.76
C ARG A 3 -18.81 11.01 -5.78
N THR A 4 -20.08 10.92 -6.15
CA THR A 4 -21.23 11.30 -5.32
C THR A 4 -21.97 10.08 -4.78
N GLY A 5 -21.46 8.86 -5.03
CA GLY A 5 -22.07 7.59 -4.59
C GLY A 5 -23.29 7.14 -5.39
N ALA A 6 -23.61 7.77 -6.52
CA ALA A 6 -24.76 7.38 -7.35
C ALA A 6 -24.47 6.15 -8.23
N ILE A 7 -23.19 5.87 -8.49
CA ILE A 7 -22.68 4.69 -9.19
C ILE A 7 -21.70 4.01 -8.23
N GLY A 8 -21.66 2.68 -8.24
CA GLY A 8 -20.77 1.91 -7.37
C GLY A 8 -19.30 2.30 -7.54
N GLU A 9 -18.52 2.27 -6.45
CA GLU A 9 -17.12 2.72 -6.45
C GLU A 9 -16.20 1.93 -7.39
N TYR A 10 -16.58 0.71 -7.76
CA TYR A 10 -15.81 -0.20 -8.62
C TYR A 10 -16.23 -0.18 -10.10
N VAL A 11 -17.24 0.63 -10.44
CA VAL A 11 -17.62 0.81 -11.84
C VAL A 11 -16.57 1.68 -12.51
N ILE A 12 -16.03 1.19 -13.62
CA ILE A 12 -15.03 1.94 -14.37
C ILE A 12 -15.64 2.67 -15.55
N VAL A 13 -15.05 3.81 -15.86
CA VAL A 13 -15.29 4.60 -17.05
C VAL A 13 -13.94 5.12 -17.53
N PHE A 14 -13.48 4.64 -18.68
CA PHE A 14 -12.32 5.20 -19.34
C PHE A 14 -12.62 5.49 -20.81
N GLU A 15 -11.96 6.50 -21.34
CA GLU A 15 -12.08 6.94 -22.72
C GLU A 15 -10.86 6.46 -23.50
N GLN A 16 -11.04 5.94 -24.70
CA GLN A 16 -9.94 5.62 -25.59
C GLN A 16 -9.99 6.58 -26.80
N PRO A 17 -9.21 7.68 -26.78
CA PRO A 17 -9.28 8.72 -27.80
C PRO A 17 -8.96 8.20 -29.21
N GLU A 18 -8.06 7.21 -29.33
CA GLU A 18 -7.62 6.64 -30.60
C GLU A 18 -8.77 5.93 -31.35
N HIS A 19 -9.67 5.30 -30.60
CA HIS A 19 -10.83 4.59 -31.14
C HIS A 19 -12.12 5.38 -31.04
N LYS A 20 -12.11 6.53 -30.33
CA LYS A 20 -13.31 7.34 -30.04
C LYS A 20 -14.40 6.54 -29.33
N ILE A 21 -14.02 5.67 -28.40
CA ILE A 21 -14.92 4.81 -27.64
C ILE A 21 -14.78 5.13 -26.15
N VAL A 22 -15.91 5.16 -25.45
CA VAL A 22 -15.95 5.19 -23.99
C VAL A 22 -16.29 3.79 -23.51
N HIS A 23 -15.39 3.20 -22.75
CA HIS A 23 -15.56 1.89 -22.16
C HIS A 23 -16.12 2.06 -20.75
N MET A 24 -17.16 1.26 -20.45
CA MET A 24 -17.70 1.13 -19.10
C MET A 24 -17.73 -0.34 -18.74
N ALA A 25 -17.16 -0.68 -17.59
CA ALA A 25 -17.15 -2.05 -17.09
C ALA A 25 -17.57 -2.11 -15.62
N CYS A 26 -18.38 -3.13 -15.31
CA CYS A 26 -18.93 -3.40 -13.99
C CYS A 26 -18.59 -4.83 -13.53
N ASP A 27 -17.73 -5.52 -14.27
CA ASP A 27 -17.30 -6.89 -13.97
C ASP A 27 -16.36 -6.92 -12.75
N GLY A 28 -16.40 -8.03 -12.02
CA GLY A 28 -15.54 -8.26 -10.86
C GLY A 28 -14.18 -8.85 -11.24
N GLY A 29 -13.24 -8.83 -10.29
CA GLY A 29 -11.92 -9.48 -10.45
C GLY A 29 -10.80 -8.56 -10.95
N ARG A 30 -11.09 -7.28 -11.19
CA ARG A 30 -10.12 -6.26 -11.55
C ARG A 30 -9.38 -5.75 -10.32
N VAL A 31 -8.10 -5.40 -10.49
CA VAL A 31 -7.28 -4.85 -9.42
C VAL A 31 -7.40 -3.35 -9.45
N THR A 32 -7.79 -2.76 -8.31
CA THR A 32 -7.92 -1.32 -8.19
C THR A 32 -6.93 -0.76 -7.17
N THR A 33 -6.34 0.38 -7.49
CA THR A 33 -5.50 1.17 -6.58
C THR A 33 -6.31 2.33 -6.04
N THR A 34 -6.29 2.57 -4.73
CA THR A 34 -6.94 3.76 -4.16
C THR A 34 -6.00 4.95 -4.16
N LEU A 35 -6.48 6.06 -4.71
CA LEU A 35 -5.74 7.30 -4.85
C LEU A 35 -6.54 8.47 -4.26
N VAL A 36 -5.83 9.53 -3.87
CA VAL A 36 -6.45 10.78 -3.41
C VAL A 36 -6.84 11.60 -4.61
N ILE A 37 -8.06 12.11 -4.63
CA ILE A 37 -8.51 13.01 -5.70
C ILE A 37 -7.85 14.38 -5.51
N VAL A 38 -7.26 14.90 -6.58
CA VAL A 38 -6.78 16.29 -6.65
C VAL A 38 -7.79 17.09 -7.45
N ASP A 39 -8.11 18.27 -6.94
CA ASP A 39 -8.96 19.21 -7.67
C ASP A 39 -8.10 19.94 -8.71
N THR A 40 -8.40 19.73 -9.99
CA THR A 40 -7.63 20.26 -11.12
C THR A 40 -7.64 21.79 -11.19
N GLU A 41 -8.73 22.41 -10.76
CA GLU A 41 -8.90 23.87 -10.80
C GLU A 41 -8.13 24.59 -9.69
N THR A 42 -8.06 23.98 -8.50
CA THR A 42 -7.35 24.57 -7.37
C THR A 42 -5.91 24.05 -7.24
N GLY A 43 -5.60 22.91 -7.84
CA GLY A 43 -4.32 22.21 -7.70
C GLY A 43 -4.07 21.69 -6.28
N MET A 44 -5.14 21.50 -5.48
CA MET A 44 -5.03 21.05 -4.10
C MET A 44 -5.61 19.63 -3.93
N PRO A 45 -4.99 18.77 -3.11
CA PRO A 45 -5.59 17.50 -2.76
C PRO A 45 -6.89 17.73 -1.97
N ARG A 46 -7.92 16.93 -2.27
CA ARG A 46 -9.19 17.00 -1.55
C ARG A 46 -9.06 16.56 -0.10
N VAL A 47 -8.18 15.61 0.16
CA VAL A 47 -7.81 15.23 1.53
C VAL A 47 -6.96 16.35 2.14
N ARG A 48 -7.49 16.98 3.18
CA ARG A 48 -6.83 18.03 3.97
C ARG A 48 -6.54 17.54 5.39
N GLU A 49 -5.68 18.26 6.12
CA GLU A 49 -5.34 17.93 7.52
C GLU A 49 -6.56 17.73 8.44
N LYS A 50 -7.65 18.46 8.21
CA LYS A 50 -8.90 18.31 8.97
C LYS A 50 -9.48 16.90 8.87
N HIS A 51 -9.39 16.28 7.70
CA HIS A 51 -9.86 14.91 7.46
C HIS A 51 -8.92 13.91 8.12
N VAL A 52 -7.61 14.13 8.02
CA VAL A 52 -6.60 13.30 8.71
C VAL A 52 -6.85 13.30 10.23
N LYS A 53 -7.10 14.46 10.84
CA LYS A 53 -7.43 14.59 12.27
C LYS A 53 -8.73 13.86 12.64
N LYS A 54 -9.74 13.84 11.76
CA LYS A 54 -10.99 13.09 11.98
C LYS A 54 -10.76 11.58 11.92
N VAL A 55 -9.99 11.11 10.95
CA VAL A 55 -9.61 9.69 10.79
C VAL A 55 -8.83 9.21 12.00
N LEU A 56 -7.85 9.99 12.47
CA LEU A 56 -7.06 9.66 13.68
C LEU A 56 -7.92 9.57 14.95
N LYS A 57 -9.00 10.35 15.04
CA LYS A 57 -9.96 10.29 16.15
C LYS A 57 -11.00 9.18 16.01
N GLY A 58 -10.98 8.42 14.91
CA GLY A 58 -11.97 7.38 14.62
C GLY A 58 -13.36 7.93 14.27
N LEU A 59 -13.47 9.22 13.95
CA LEU A 59 -14.75 9.87 13.59
C LEU A 59 -15.12 9.66 12.11
N MET A 60 -14.19 9.15 11.31
CA MET A 60 -14.33 8.98 9.87
C MET A 60 -13.60 7.71 9.46
N GLY A 61 -14.31 6.81 8.79
CA GLY A 61 -13.78 5.56 8.25
C GLY A 61 -13.44 5.64 6.76
N TRP A 62 -12.98 4.52 6.21
CA TRP A 62 -12.62 4.41 4.80
C TRP A 62 -13.81 4.63 3.85
N LYS A 63 -14.98 4.08 4.19
CA LYS A 63 -16.21 4.23 3.40
C LYS A 63 -16.68 5.69 3.35
N ASP A 64 -16.53 6.42 4.46
CA ASP A 64 -16.90 7.83 4.53
C ASP A 64 -16.02 8.67 3.61
N LEU A 65 -14.71 8.35 3.53
CA LEU A 65 -13.78 9.04 2.61
C LEU A 65 -14.15 8.80 1.13
N LEU A 66 -14.61 7.61 0.78
CA LEU A 66 -15.11 7.29 -0.56
C LEU A 66 -16.41 8.04 -0.85
N GLN A 67 -17.36 8.04 0.10
CA GLN A 67 -18.66 8.68 -0.07
C GLN A 67 -18.57 10.22 -0.13
N GLU A 68 -17.66 10.83 0.63
CA GLU A 68 -17.34 12.26 0.52
C GLU A 68 -16.56 12.61 -0.77
N GLY A 69 -16.16 11.62 -1.58
CA GLY A 69 -15.43 11.84 -2.83
C GLY A 69 -14.04 12.45 -2.60
N LEU A 70 -13.37 12.03 -1.52
CA LEU A 70 -12.00 12.44 -1.17
C LEU A 70 -10.95 11.50 -1.76
N ILE A 71 -11.29 10.21 -1.80
CA ILE A 71 -10.47 9.14 -2.39
C ILE A 71 -11.28 8.43 -3.47
N GLU A 72 -10.58 7.82 -4.42
CA GLU A 72 -11.17 7.11 -5.55
C GLU A 72 -10.38 5.84 -5.84
N CYS A 73 -11.08 4.75 -6.16
CA CYS A 73 -10.46 3.50 -6.60
C CYS A 73 -10.34 3.55 -8.13
N LEU A 74 -9.11 3.49 -8.63
CA LEU A 74 -8.81 3.48 -10.06
C LEU A 74 -8.35 2.09 -10.48
N ASP A 75 -8.81 1.68 -11.67
CA ASP A 75 -8.36 0.46 -12.35
C ASP A 75 -7.21 0.79 -13.31
N VAL A 76 -6.45 -0.22 -13.73
CA VAL A 76 -5.29 -0.08 -14.63
C VAL A 76 -5.65 0.65 -15.93
N ASN A 77 -6.85 0.40 -16.48
CA ASN A 77 -7.29 1.07 -17.70
C ASN A 77 -7.66 2.54 -17.46
N GLU A 78 -8.21 2.87 -16.28
CA GLU A 78 -8.50 4.26 -15.91
C GLU A 78 -7.21 5.03 -15.61
N GLU A 79 -6.22 4.38 -15.02
CA GLU A 79 -4.93 4.99 -14.70
C GLU A 79 -4.27 5.61 -15.95
N ASN A 80 -4.42 4.98 -17.12
CA ASN A 80 -3.92 5.50 -18.41
C ASN A 80 -4.48 6.90 -18.78
N ASN A 81 -5.68 7.24 -18.31
CA ASN A 81 -6.34 8.51 -18.59
C ASN A 81 -6.14 9.54 -17.47
N THR A 82 -5.33 9.21 -16.46
CA THR A 82 -5.14 10.05 -15.28
C THR A 82 -3.70 10.50 -15.14
N PHE A 83 -3.51 11.66 -14.52
CA PHE A 83 -2.18 12.17 -14.20
C PHE A 83 -1.98 12.11 -12.69
N ILE A 84 -1.14 11.16 -12.26
CA ILE A 84 -0.95 10.80 -10.86
C ILE A 84 0.35 11.43 -10.35
N ALA A 85 0.25 12.31 -9.35
CA ALA A 85 1.42 12.84 -8.65
C ALA A 85 1.90 11.87 -7.56
N THR A 86 3.21 11.79 -7.34
CA THR A 86 3.80 10.93 -6.28
C THR A 86 3.83 11.62 -4.92
N TYR A 87 4.17 12.91 -4.91
CA TYR A 87 4.18 13.75 -3.72
C TYR A 87 3.39 15.04 -3.99
N GLU A 88 2.95 15.71 -2.91
CA GLU A 88 2.21 16.98 -3.01
C GLU A 88 3.01 18.08 -3.73
N LYS A 89 4.34 18.06 -3.64
CA LYS A 89 5.23 18.97 -4.35
C LYS A 89 5.28 18.76 -5.86
N ASP A 90 4.87 17.59 -6.35
CA ASP A 90 4.92 17.21 -7.76
C ASP A 90 3.54 17.45 -8.43
N ILE A 91 2.62 18.15 -7.77
CA ILE A 91 1.31 18.49 -8.31
C ILE A 91 1.45 19.60 -9.34
N GLU A 92 1.08 19.31 -10.59
CA GLU A 92 0.99 20.28 -11.67
C GLU A 92 -0.44 20.84 -11.75
N HIS A 93 -0.56 22.15 -11.55
CA HIS A 93 -1.84 22.86 -11.61
C HIS A 93 -2.49 22.70 -13.00
N GLY A 94 -3.77 22.35 -13.02
CA GLY A 94 -4.53 22.14 -14.26
C GLY A 94 -4.29 20.79 -14.98
N LYS A 95 -3.34 19.96 -14.51
CA LYS A 95 -3.08 18.63 -15.12
C LYS A 95 -3.27 17.47 -14.15
N THR A 96 -2.76 17.58 -12.93
CA THR A 96 -2.81 16.50 -11.95
C THR A 96 -4.25 16.22 -11.52
N THR A 97 -4.67 14.96 -11.70
CA THR A 97 -6.01 14.50 -11.35
C THR A 97 -6.02 13.72 -10.04
N HIS A 98 -4.93 13.00 -9.74
CA HIS A 98 -4.83 12.15 -8.55
C HIS A 98 -3.46 12.27 -7.88
N LEU A 99 -3.41 11.87 -6.61
CA LEU A 99 -2.20 11.86 -5.78
C LEU A 99 -2.06 10.49 -5.10
N GLN A 100 -0.85 9.95 -5.13
CA GLN A 100 -0.50 8.72 -4.43
C GLN A 100 -0.59 8.92 -2.91
N ILE A 101 -1.28 8.02 -2.21
CA ILE A 101 -1.39 8.06 -0.74
C ILE A 101 -0.02 7.91 -0.08
N ALA A 102 0.74 6.90 -0.52
CA ALA A 102 2.09 6.64 -0.05
C ALA A 102 2.88 5.88 -1.13
N PRO A 103 4.08 6.33 -1.55
CA PRO A 103 4.82 5.68 -2.63
C PRO A 103 5.31 4.27 -2.31
N TRP A 104 5.52 3.95 -1.03
CA TRP A 104 6.00 2.62 -0.60
C TRP A 104 4.91 1.54 -0.67
N THR A 105 3.65 1.88 -0.96
CA THR A 105 2.57 0.88 -1.14
C THR A 105 2.74 0.04 -2.40
N ILE A 106 3.66 0.42 -3.29
CA ILE A 106 4.09 -0.43 -4.40
C ILE A 106 4.76 -1.73 -3.93
N LEU A 107 5.33 -1.73 -2.72
CA LEU A 107 5.97 -2.91 -2.13
C LEU A 107 4.92 -3.80 -1.47
N GLY A 108 4.95 -5.09 -1.82
CA GLY A 108 4.19 -6.12 -1.12
C GLY A 108 4.72 -6.42 0.29
N ILE A 109 4.12 -7.42 0.94
CA ILE A 109 4.42 -7.76 2.34
C ILE A 109 5.90 -8.11 2.55
N CYS A 110 6.46 -9.05 1.78
CA CYS A 110 7.84 -9.50 1.95
C CYS A 110 8.85 -8.40 1.62
N ALA A 111 8.64 -7.66 0.53
CA ALA A 111 9.50 -6.55 0.13
C ALA A 111 9.46 -5.40 1.15
N GLY A 112 8.33 -5.24 1.83
CA GLY A 112 8.14 -4.26 2.88
C GLY A 112 8.92 -4.51 4.17
N LEU A 113 9.40 -5.73 4.39
CA LEU A 113 10.26 -6.06 5.54
C LEU A 113 11.72 -5.63 5.32
N ILE A 114 12.12 -5.35 4.08
CA ILE A 114 13.48 -5.00 3.71
C ILE A 114 13.78 -3.58 4.20
N PRO A 115 14.82 -3.35 5.03
CA PRO A 115 15.21 -1.99 5.40
C PRO A 115 15.84 -1.28 4.19
N TYR A 116 15.40 -0.06 3.91
CA TYR A 116 15.92 0.79 2.83
C TYR A 116 16.06 0.10 1.46
N PRO A 117 14.97 -0.46 0.89
CA PRO A 117 15.03 -1.22 -0.36
C PRO A 117 15.48 -0.37 -1.55
N ASN A 118 15.26 0.95 -1.49
CA ASN A 118 15.68 1.93 -2.48
C ASN A 118 17.20 2.18 -2.54
N ARG A 119 17.96 1.74 -1.52
CA ARG A 119 19.43 1.84 -1.49
C ARG A 119 20.13 0.57 -1.93
N ASN A 120 19.36 -0.48 -2.21
CA ASN A 120 19.88 -1.78 -2.59
C ASN A 120 19.65 -2.04 -4.08
N GLN A 121 20.45 -2.92 -4.67
CA GLN A 121 20.25 -3.34 -6.05
C GLN A 121 18.97 -4.18 -6.15
N SER A 122 18.16 -3.97 -7.20
CA SER A 122 16.88 -4.67 -7.38
C SER A 122 16.95 -6.21 -7.20
N PRO A 123 17.93 -6.94 -7.77
CA PRO A 123 18.01 -8.39 -7.59
C PRO A 123 18.17 -8.83 -6.12
N ARG A 124 18.86 -8.02 -5.30
CA ARG A 124 19.07 -8.33 -3.88
C ARG A 124 17.76 -8.24 -3.08
N ASN A 125 16.88 -7.30 -3.46
CA ASN A 125 15.56 -7.20 -2.85
C ASN A 125 14.71 -8.42 -3.20
N THR A 126 14.78 -8.90 -4.44
CA THR A 126 14.07 -10.12 -4.88
C THR A 126 14.55 -11.35 -4.12
N TYR A 127 15.87 -11.52 -3.97
CA TYR A 127 16.41 -12.65 -3.19
C TYR A 127 15.95 -12.63 -1.74
N GLN A 128 15.93 -11.45 -1.11
CA GLN A 128 15.46 -11.33 0.28
C GLN A 128 13.98 -11.68 0.43
N CYS A 129 13.15 -11.39 -0.57
CA CYS A 129 11.73 -11.76 -0.54
C CYS A 129 11.51 -13.28 -0.53
N ASP A 130 12.38 -14.03 -1.21
CA ASP A 130 12.32 -15.50 -1.24
C ASP A 130 12.94 -16.11 0.04
N MET A 131 14.13 -15.66 0.41
CA MET A 131 14.80 -16.08 1.64
C MET A 131 13.99 -15.78 2.90
N GLY A 132 13.25 -14.66 2.93
CA GLY A 132 12.39 -14.29 4.04
C GLY A 132 11.27 -15.29 4.31
N LYS A 133 10.81 -16.03 3.30
CA LYS A 133 9.79 -17.09 3.48
C LYS A 133 10.36 -18.37 4.09
N GLN A 134 11.67 -18.55 4.02
CA GLN A 134 12.37 -19.71 4.56
C GLN A 134 12.84 -19.48 6.02
N ALA A 135 12.70 -18.25 6.52
CA ALA A 135 13.13 -17.90 7.86
C ALA A 135 12.37 -18.69 8.93
N ILE A 136 13.08 -19.12 9.97
CA ILE A 136 12.50 -19.73 11.16
C ILE A 136 12.03 -18.60 12.07
N VAL A 137 10.75 -18.63 12.44
CA VAL A 137 10.09 -17.53 13.14
C VAL A 137 9.17 -18.05 14.26
N ALA A 138 8.68 -17.15 15.10
CA ALA A 138 7.46 -17.44 15.87
C ALA A 138 6.26 -17.40 14.91
N ILE A 139 5.51 -18.49 14.80
CA ILE A 139 4.50 -18.66 13.75
C ILE A 139 3.13 -18.16 14.20
N ALA A 140 2.70 -18.58 15.39
CA ALA A 140 1.40 -18.23 15.95
C ALA A 140 1.40 -18.38 17.48
N TYR A 141 0.45 -17.74 18.16
CA TYR A 141 0.32 -17.86 19.62
C TYR A 141 -0.04 -19.28 20.09
N ASN A 142 -0.78 -20.04 19.28
CA ASN A 142 -1.19 -21.41 19.57
C ASN A 142 -0.23 -22.47 19.00
N GLN A 143 1.00 -22.09 18.62
CA GLN A 143 1.96 -23.00 17.97
C GLN A 143 2.35 -24.22 18.82
N HIS A 144 2.22 -24.18 20.15
CA HIS A 144 2.49 -25.32 21.04
C HIS A 144 1.28 -26.26 21.22
N MET A 145 0.08 -25.79 20.90
CA MET A 145 -1.17 -26.57 21.03
C MET A 145 -1.57 -27.23 19.70
N ARG A 146 -0.89 -26.88 18.60
CA ARG A 146 -1.16 -27.39 17.26
C ARG A 146 -0.24 -28.57 16.95
N THR A 147 -0.79 -29.58 16.28
CA THR A 147 -0.03 -30.73 15.78
C THR A 147 0.20 -30.54 14.28
N ASP A 148 1.40 -30.12 13.89
CA ASP A 148 1.84 -30.05 12.50
C ASP A 148 2.82 -31.18 12.17
N ASN A 149 2.95 -31.52 10.88
CA ASN A 149 3.92 -32.52 10.43
C ASN A 149 5.37 -32.11 10.71
N LEU A 150 5.71 -30.84 10.46
CA LEU A 150 7.04 -30.27 10.67
C LEU A 150 6.90 -28.79 10.99
N LEU A 151 7.49 -28.38 12.12
CA LEU A 151 7.44 -26.99 12.58
C LEU A 151 8.80 -26.61 13.15
N TYR A 152 9.42 -25.57 12.58
CA TYR A 152 10.65 -25.00 13.11
C TYR A 152 10.31 -23.77 13.94
N LEU A 153 10.77 -23.75 15.19
CA LEU A 153 10.51 -22.67 16.14
C LEU A 153 11.83 -22.08 16.64
N LEU A 154 11.90 -20.76 16.74
CA LEU A 154 13.01 -20.06 17.37
C LEU A 154 12.72 -19.85 18.86
N SER A 155 13.67 -20.20 19.74
CA SER A 155 13.47 -20.13 21.20
C SER A 155 13.37 -18.70 21.72
N TYR A 156 14.22 -17.80 21.22
CA TYR A 156 14.23 -16.38 21.58
C TYR A 156 14.17 -15.55 20.31
N THR A 157 13.03 -14.93 20.05
CA THR A 157 12.86 -14.01 18.93
C THR A 157 13.05 -12.57 19.40
N GLU A 158 13.66 -11.74 18.58
CA GLU A 158 13.87 -10.32 18.87
C GLU A 158 13.24 -9.44 17.81
N ARG A 159 12.76 -8.27 18.22
CA ARG A 159 12.27 -7.25 17.29
C ARG A 159 13.45 -6.65 16.53
N PRO A 160 13.32 -6.43 15.21
CA PRO A 160 14.36 -5.75 14.45
C PRO A 160 14.53 -4.31 14.95
N LEU A 161 15.77 -3.88 15.12
CA LEU A 161 16.10 -2.50 15.53
C LEU A 161 15.70 -1.48 14.45
N VAL A 162 15.94 -1.81 13.18
CA VAL A 162 15.54 -0.97 12.04
C VAL A 162 14.19 -1.46 11.54
N GLN A 163 13.15 -0.63 11.71
CA GLN A 163 11.79 -0.97 11.32
C GLN A 163 11.30 -0.13 10.14
N THR A 164 10.65 -0.79 9.17
CA THR A 164 9.90 -0.12 8.12
C THR A 164 8.49 0.22 8.60
N LYS A 165 7.83 1.17 7.93
CA LYS A 165 6.42 1.51 8.25
C LYS A 165 5.45 0.35 8.03
N GLN A 166 5.82 -0.67 7.25
CA GLN A 166 4.98 -1.83 6.95
C GLN A 166 5.01 -2.90 8.06
N ILE A 167 6.09 -3.01 8.82
CA ILE A 167 6.22 -3.98 9.93
C ILE A 167 5.08 -3.89 10.95
N PRO A 168 4.72 -2.72 11.50
CA PRO A 168 3.61 -2.62 12.44
C PRO A 168 2.25 -2.88 11.80
N ILE A 169 2.08 -2.55 10.52
CA ILE A 169 0.83 -2.78 9.77
C ILE A 169 0.58 -4.29 9.59
N VAL A 170 1.63 -5.05 9.25
CA VAL A 170 1.57 -6.50 9.10
C VAL A 170 1.55 -7.22 10.46
N GLY A 171 1.96 -6.54 11.53
CA GLY A 171 2.04 -7.12 12.86
C GLY A 171 3.30 -7.97 13.10
N PHE A 172 4.32 -7.83 12.24
CA PHE A 172 5.58 -8.58 12.33
C PHE A 172 6.38 -8.27 13.61
N GLU A 173 6.08 -7.16 14.28
CA GLU A 173 6.63 -6.80 15.60
C GLU A 173 6.18 -7.75 16.72
N ARG A 174 4.99 -8.34 16.60
CA ARG A 174 4.42 -9.23 17.63
C ARG A 174 4.95 -10.65 17.52
N LEU A 175 5.19 -11.11 16.29
CA LEU A 175 5.74 -12.43 15.97
C LEU A 175 6.99 -12.24 15.09
N PRO A 176 8.10 -11.76 15.67
CA PRO A 176 9.29 -11.48 14.89
C PRO A 176 10.03 -12.77 14.49
N GLY A 177 10.77 -12.66 13.40
CA GLY A 177 11.53 -13.74 12.78
C GLY A 177 13.02 -13.48 12.73
N GLY A 178 13.71 -13.57 13.87
CA GLY A 178 15.16 -13.40 13.93
C GLY A 178 15.68 -12.98 15.31
N GLN A 179 16.99 -12.71 15.37
CA GLN A 179 17.73 -12.16 16.52
C GLN A 179 18.65 -11.04 16.02
N ASN A 180 18.88 -10.01 16.83
CA ASN A 180 19.85 -8.98 16.51
C ASN A 180 21.25 -9.49 16.83
N ALA A 181 22.13 -9.52 15.82
CA ALA A 181 23.52 -9.92 16.00
C ALA A 181 24.46 -8.71 15.90
N SER A 182 25.46 -8.64 16.78
CA SER A 182 26.56 -7.70 16.63
C SER A 182 27.57 -8.26 15.63
N SER A 183 27.64 -7.66 14.44
CA SER A 183 28.60 -8.05 13.40
C SER A 183 29.73 -7.02 13.29
N MET A 184 30.96 -7.50 13.11
CA MET A 184 32.12 -6.69 12.77
C MET A 184 32.55 -7.04 11.35
N VAL A 185 32.63 -6.02 10.49
CA VAL A 185 33.13 -6.20 9.11
C VAL A 185 34.64 -5.98 9.13
N MET A 186 35.38 -7.08 9.07
CA MET A 186 36.85 -7.10 8.96
C MET A 186 37.26 -8.02 7.81
N SER A 187 38.46 -7.77 7.26
CA SER A 187 39.08 -8.55 6.18
C SER A 187 39.87 -9.73 6.71
#